data_AF-A0A1I7I9E2-F1
#
_entry.id   AF-A0A1I7I9E2-F1
#
_cell.length_a   1.000
_cell.length_b   1.000
_cell.length_c   1.000
_cell.angle_alpha   90.00
_cell.angle_beta   90.00
_cell.angle_gamma   90.00
#
_symmetry.space_group_name_H-M   'P 1'
#
loop_
_entity.id
_entity.type
_entity.pdbx_description
1 polymer ?
#
loop_
_entity_poly.entity_id
_entity_poly.type
_entity_poly.pdbx_seq_one_letter_code
_entity_poly.pdbx_strand_id
1 'polypeptide(L)'
;MVADTYLEMIGAFKEEAAKLFHRYELSKNIAPDYFEPGMMEYLDKSYGLFDENTGAFLLRFESKGTRYGDRTEKIEDLSIGDPIAVIRDAENEHNSNNFILTTSGGKDVGNMPAELCNVIAPLFDAGLVEISDSKVSFVEPISKRSRYAKQAILFVELEGRIG
;
A
#
# COMPACT_ATOMS: atom_id res chain seq x y z
N MET A 1 -15.58 -20.40 17.08
CA MET A 1 -14.12 -20.50 16.98
C MET A 1 -13.62 -20.10 15.60
N VAL A 2 -13.89 -20.80 14.49
CA VAL A 2 -13.37 -20.39 13.16
C VAL A 2 -14.01 -19.08 12.65
N ALA A 3 -15.32 -18.91 12.83
CA ALA A 3 -16.03 -17.69 12.43
C ALA A 3 -15.58 -16.44 13.21
N ASP A 4 -15.24 -16.60 14.49
CA ASP A 4 -14.78 -15.50 15.35
C ASP A 4 -13.41 -14.99 14.86
N THR A 5 -12.52 -15.91 14.46
CA THR A 5 -11.20 -15.56 13.91
C THR A 5 -11.32 -14.77 12.59
N TYR A 6 -12.25 -15.13 11.69
CA TYR A 6 -12.44 -14.37 10.45
C TYR A 6 -12.97 -12.96 10.68
N LEU A 7 -13.91 -12.79 11.62
CA LEU A 7 -14.43 -11.48 11.97
C LEU A 7 -13.34 -10.59 12.59
N GLU A 8 -12.46 -11.15 13.41
CA GLU A 8 -11.30 -10.43 13.95
C GLU A 8 -10.34 -9.99 12.84
N MET A 9 -10.04 -10.85 11.86
CA MET A 9 -9.16 -10.52 10.73
C MET A 9 -9.74 -9.40 9.86
N ILE A 10 -11.05 -9.47 9.55
CA ILE A 10 -11.76 -8.42 8.81
C ILE A 10 -11.78 -7.12 9.63
N GLY A 11 -12.00 -7.21 10.94
CA GLY A 11 -11.93 -6.06 11.85
C GLY A 11 -10.58 -5.35 11.78
N ALA A 12 -9.49 -6.10 11.87
CA ALA A 12 -8.13 -5.57 11.76
C ALA A 12 -7.87 -4.93 10.39
N PHE A 13 -8.34 -5.55 9.30
CA PHE A 13 -8.26 -4.96 7.95
C PHE A 13 -8.97 -3.61 7.88
N LYS A 14 -10.20 -3.52 8.44
CA LYS A 14 -10.98 -2.28 8.47
C LYS A 14 -10.26 -1.16 9.20
N GLU A 15 -9.61 -1.47 10.32
CA GLU A 15 -8.83 -0.49 11.08
C GLU A 15 -7.66 0.08 10.25
N GLU A 16 -6.93 -0.77 9.53
CA GLU A 16 -5.83 -0.31 8.65
C GLU A 16 -6.33 0.49 7.44
N ALA A 17 -7.44 0.09 6.82
CA ALA A 17 -8.09 0.87 5.77
C ALA A 17 -8.54 2.24 6.31
N ALA A 18 -9.12 2.28 7.51
CA ALA A 18 -9.55 3.52 8.16
C ALA A 18 -8.36 4.46 8.48
N LYS A 19 -7.18 3.93 8.84
CA LYS A 19 -5.97 4.75 9.01
C LYS A 19 -5.53 5.42 7.71
N LEU A 20 -5.60 4.72 6.58
CA LEU A 20 -5.30 5.31 5.27
C LEU A 20 -6.33 6.39 4.90
N PHE A 21 -7.61 6.16 5.17
CA PHE A 21 -8.66 7.17 4.98
C PHE A 21 -8.44 8.39 5.88
N HIS A 22 -8.10 8.18 7.14
CA HIS A 22 -7.83 9.27 8.07
C HIS A 22 -6.68 10.17 7.59
N ARG A 23 -5.61 9.59 7.02
CA ARG A 23 -4.53 10.37 6.38
C ARG A 23 -5.05 11.24 5.24
N TYR A 24 -5.93 10.69 4.40
CA TYR A 24 -6.60 11.45 3.35
C TYR A 24 -7.43 12.60 3.92
N GLU A 25 -8.27 12.33 4.92
CA GLU A 25 -9.12 13.34 5.56
C GLU A 25 -8.31 14.45 6.22
N LEU A 26 -7.20 14.10 6.88
CA LEU A 26 -6.26 15.07 7.39
C LEU A 26 -5.87 16.01 6.25
N SER A 27 -5.38 15.52 5.10
CA SER A 27 -4.97 16.35 3.96
C SER A 27 -6.00 17.41 3.50
N LYS A 28 -7.29 17.23 3.79
CA LYS A 28 -8.37 18.18 3.43
C LYS A 28 -8.65 19.22 4.50
N ASN A 29 -8.33 18.92 5.75
CA ASN A 29 -8.75 19.70 6.92
C ASN A 29 -7.58 20.35 7.66
N ILE A 30 -6.33 20.13 7.24
CA ILE A 30 -5.17 20.71 7.91
C ILE A 30 -5.10 22.22 7.66
N ALA A 31 -5.05 22.99 8.75
CA ALA A 31 -4.77 24.42 8.67
C ALA A 31 -3.34 24.67 8.15
N PRO A 32 -3.08 25.79 7.44
CA PRO A 32 -1.76 26.07 6.85
C PRO A 32 -0.58 26.05 7.83
N ASP A 33 -0.83 26.16 9.13
CA ASP A 33 0.14 26.24 10.21
C ASP A 33 0.32 24.93 10.99
N TYR A 34 -0.46 23.88 10.70
CA TYR A 34 -0.29 22.59 11.36
C TYR A 34 0.89 21.83 10.73
N PHE A 35 1.81 21.41 11.59
CA PHE A 35 3.00 20.68 11.21
C PHE A 35 3.22 19.51 12.16
N GLU A 36 3.16 18.31 11.61
CA GLU A 36 3.59 17.09 12.29
C GLU A 36 4.77 16.48 11.51
N PRO A 37 5.99 16.51 12.07
CA PRO A 37 7.18 16.03 11.37
C PRO A 37 7.00 14.60 10.84
N GLY A 38 7.25 14.39 9.54
CA GLY A 38 7.20 13.07 8.91
C GLY A 38 5.79 12.52 8.63
N MET A 39 4.73 13.20 9.06
CA MET A 39 3.35 12.80 8.79
C MET A 39 2.73 13.54 7.60
N MET A 40 3.18 14.77 7.35
CA MET A 40 2.52 15.70 6.43
C MET A 40 2.73 15.43 4.93
N GLU A 41 3.79 14.71 4.56
CA GLU A 41 4.08 14.46 3.15
C GLU A 41 3.13 13.41 2.56
N TYR A 42 2.60 13.70 1.37
CA TYR A 42 1.80 12.79 0.56
C TYR A 42 0.52 12.26 1.25
N LEU A 43 0.00 12.96 2.26
CA LEU A 43 -1.25 12.58 2.95
C LEU A 43 -2.42 12.41 1.98
N ASP A 44 -2.50 13.29 0.97
CA ASP A 44 -3.54 13.27 -0.07
C ASP A 44 -3.41 12.09 -1.05
N LYS A 45 -2.29 11.34 -0.98
CA LYS A 45 -2.04 10.15 -1.80
C LYS A 45 -2.41 8.85 -1.08
N SER A 46 -2.53 8.88 0.25
CA SER A 46 -3.12 7.77 1.01
C SER A 46 -4.64 7.77 0.86
N TYR A 47 -5.26 6.60 0.82
CA TYR A 47 -6.72 6.46 0.83
C TYR A 47 -7.09 5.04 1.25
N GLY A 48 -8.21 4.86 1.94
CA GLY A 48 -8.73 3.54 2.28
C GLY A 48 -10.24 3.54 2.28
N LEU A 49 -10.83 2.46 1.76
CA LEU A 49 -12.26 2.23 1.76
C LEU A 49 -12.52 0.74 1.88
N PHE A 50 -13.51 0.37 2.69
CA PHE A 50 -14.05 -0.99 2.76
C PHE A 50 -15.58 -0.90 2.83
N ASP A 51 -16.26 -1.56 1.90
CA ASP A 51 -17.72 -1.69 1.90
C ASP A 51 -18.13 -3.02 2.53
N GLU A 52 -18.72 -2.94 3.73
CA GLU A 52 -19.15 -4.11 4.50
C GLU A 52 -20.24 -4.93 3.81
N ASN A 53 -21.01 -4.34 2.90
CA ASN A 53 -22.11 -5.04 2.22
C ASN A 53 -21.60 -5.94 1.10
N THR A 54 -20.53 -5.51 0.42
CA THR A 54 -20.00 -6.18 -0.77
C THR A 54 -18.66 -6.85 -0.52
N GLY A 55 -18.00 -6.52 0.60
CA GLY A 55 -16.62 -6.90 0.90
C GLY A 55 -15.58 -6.15 0.06
N ALA A 56 -16.00 -5.23 -0.81
CA ALA A 56 -15.11 -4.53 -1.72
C ALA A 56 -14.20 -3.56 -0.95
N PHE A 57 -12.95 -3.44 -1.37
CA PHE A 57 -12.00 -2.47 -0.83
C PHE A 57 -11.24 -1.74 -1.92
N LEU A 58 -10.79 -0.53 -1.56
CA LEU A 58 -9.82 0.26 -2.31
C LEU A 58 -8.81 0.83 -1.33
N LEU A 59 -7.53 0.55 -1.55
CA LEU A 59 -6.42 1.06 -0.75
C LEU A 59 -5.45 1.83 -1.63
N ARG A 60 -5.00 3.00 -1.20
CA ARG A 60 -3.84 3.70 -1.74
C ARG A 60 -2.79 3.84 -0.66
N PHE A 61 -1.63 3.26 -0.90
CA PHE A 61 -0.54 3.20 0.08
C PHE A 61 0.82 3.39 -0.56
N GLU A 62 1.78 3.88 0.24
CA GLU A 62 3.16 4.06 -0.20
C GLU A 62 3.90 2.71 -0.22
N SER A 63 4.54 2.38 -1.34
CA SER A 63 5.50 1.27 -1.45
C SER A 63 6.68 1.52 -0.51
N LYS A 64 7.08 0.50 0.25
CA LYS A 64 8.18 0.59 1.22
C LYS A 64 9.44 -0.07 0.69
N GLY A 65 10.57 0.44 1.17
CA GLY A 65 11.89 -0.08 0.82
C GLY A 65 12.35 0.26 -0.60
N THR A 66 11.86 1.36 -1.17
CA THR A 66 12.25 1.86 -2.51
C THR A 66 13.71 2.30 -2.60
N ARG A 67 14.36 2.60 -1.46
CA ARG A 67 15.80 2.91 -1.37
C ARG A 67 16.74 1.72 -1.54
N TYR A 68 16.24 0.49 -1.45
CA TYR A 68 17.09 -0.71 -1.37
C TYR A 68 17.23 -1.38 -2.74
N GLY A 69 18.38 -2.00 -2.98
CA GLY A 69 18.71 -2.58 -4.28
C GLY A 69 18.77 -1.51 -5.36
N ASP A 70 18.23 -1.84 -6.54
CA ASP A 70 18.10 -0.99 -7.72
C ASP A 70 16.64 -0.50 -7.94
N ARG A 71 15.82 -0.54 -6.87
CA ARG A 71 14.39 -0.20 -6.94
C ARG A 71 14.15 1.26 -7.30
N THR A 72 15.01 2.17 -6.84
CA THR A 72 14.86 3.60 -7.12
C THR A 72 15.04 3.88 -8.62
N GLU A 73 16.03 3.26 -9.25
CA GLU A 73 16.28 3.32 -10.69
C GLU A 73 15.13 2.68 -11.48
N LYS A 74 14.57 1.57 -10.99
CA LYS A 74 13.42 0.91 -11.63
C LYS A 74 12.14 1.73 -11.59
N ILE A 75 11.97 2.60 -10.58
CA ILE A 75 10.80 3.48 -10.44
C ILE A 75 10.86 4.69 -11.40
N GLU A 76 12.04 5.05 -11.92
CA GLU A 76 12.20 6.20 -12.83
C GLU A 76 11.30 6.11 -14.08
N ASP A 77 11.07 4.89 -14.56
CA ASP A 77 10.31 4.63 -15.78
C ASP A 77 8.79 4.50 -15.54
N LEU A 78 8.33 4.55 -14.29
CA LEU A 78 6.92 4.34 -13.97
C LEU A 78 6.06 5.57 -14.21
N SER A 79 4.83 5.32 -14.67
CA SER A 79 3.77 6.30 -14.86
C SER A 79 2.53 5.92 -14.04
N ILE A 80 1.72 6.93 -13.70
CA ILE A 80 0.40 6.71 -13.08
C ILE A 80 -0.44 5.83 -14.01
N GLY A 81 -1.07 4.80 -13.44
CA GLY A 81 -1.87 3.82 -14.16
C GLY A 81 -1.09 2.58 -14.61
N ASP A 82 0.24 2.57 -14.50
CA ASP A 82 1.03 1.38 -14.83
C ASP A 82 0.64 0.21 -13.90
N PRO A 83 0.44 -1.01 -14.43
CA PRO A 83 0.08 -2.15 -13.60
C PRO A 83 1.18 -2.55 -12.62
N ILE A 84 0.78 -2.92 -11.41
CA ILE A 84 1.66 -3.45 -10.35
C ILE A 84 1.15 -4.81 -9.92
N ALA A 85 1.97 -5.85 -10.08
CA ALA A 85 1.69 -7.15 -9.51
C ALA A 85 2.01 -7.17 -8.01
N VAL A 86 1.06 -7.67 -7.21
CA VAL A 86 1.20 -7.87 -5.76
C VAL A 86 1.45 -9.36 -5.52
N ILE A 87 2.67 -9.69 -5.11
CA ILE A 87 3.13 -11.09 -5.02
C ILE A 87 3.38 -11.45 -3.57
N ARG A 88 2.65 -12.46 -3.08
CA ARG A 88 2.83 -13.01 -1.73
C ARG A 88 4.26 -13.58 -1.57
N ASP A 89 4.99 -13.11 -0.58
CA ASP A 89 6.36 -13.50 -0.25
C ASP A 89 6.43 -14.04 1.19
N ALA A 90 6.04 -15.31 1.35
CA ALA A 90 5.96 -15.96 2.66
C ALA A 90 7.34 -16.28 3.27
N GLU A 91 8.37 -16.36 2.43
CA GLU A 91 9.74 -16.71 2.82
C GLU A 91 10.59 -15.48 3.17
N ASN A 92 9.99 -14.29 3.22
CA ASN A 92 10.68 -13.06 3.56
C ASN A 92 11.32 -13.13 4.96
N GLU A 93 12.62 -12.87 5.06
CA GLU A 93 13.38 -12.97 6.30
C GLU A 93 12.96 -11.96 7.39
N HIS A 94 12.26 -10.88 7.02
CA HIS A 94 11.88 -9.81 7.95
C HIS A 94 10.41 -9.83 8.33
N ASN A 95 9.52 -10.20 7.39
CA ASN A 95 8.09 -10.29 7.62
C ASN A 95 7.48 -11.42 6.79
N SER A 96 7.14 -12.55 7.40
CA SER A 96 6.52 -13.67 6.69
C SER A 96 5.15 -13.34 6.08
N ASN A 97 4.53 -12.21 6.40
CA ASN A 97 3.30 -11.70 5.77
C ASN A 97 3.58 -10.80 4.54
N ASN A 98 4.82 -10.71 4.08
CA ASN A 98 5.22 -9.75 3.04
C ASN A 98 4.48 -9.96 1.71
N PHE A 99 4.29 -8.84 1.01
CA PHE A 99 3.97 -8.79 -0.41
C PHE A 99 4.99 -7.92 -1.14
N ILE A 100 5.63 -8.50 -2.16
CA ILE A 100 6.50 -7.77 -3.09
C ILE A 100 5.63 -7.10 -4.15
N LEU A 101 5.99 -5.87 -4.50
CA LEU A 101 5.37 -5.10 -5.57
C LEU A 101 6.28 -5.13 -6.79
N THR A 102 5.78 -5.65 -7.91
CA THR A 102 6.56 -5.73 -9.15
C THR A 102 5.83 -5.10 -10.33
N THR A 103 6.58 -4.54 -11.28
CA THR A 103 6.02 -4.09 -12.57
C THR A 103 5.56 -5.28 -13.41
N SER A 104 4.81 -5.04 -14.49
CA SER A 104 4.47 -6.08 -15.49
C SER A 104 5.69 -6.82 -16.07
N GLY A 105 6.87 -6.20 -16.05
CA GLY A 105 8.14 -6.81 -16.48
C GLY A 105 8.85 -7.61 -15.38
N GLY A 106 8.22 -7.81 -14.22
CA GLY A 106 8.80 -8.53 -13.07
C GLY A 106 9.85 -7.75 -12.28
N LYS A 107 10.07 -6.46 -12.58
CA LYS A 107 10.98 -5.61 -11.82
C LYS A 107 10.39 -5.30 -10.44
N ASP A 108 11.08 -5.69 -9.38
CA ASP A 108 10.77 -5.31 -7.99
C ASP A 108 10.90 -3.79 -7.79
N VAL A 109 9.83 -3.17 -7.26
CA VAL A 109 9.71 -1.72 -6.98
C VAL A 109 9.33 -1.44 -5.52
N GLY A 110 9.55 -2.41 -4.64
CA GLY A 110 9.35 -2.30 -3.19
C GLY A 110 8.35 -3.32 -2.65
N ASN A 111 7.86 -3.06 -1.44
CA ASN A 111 6.95 -3.93 -0.72
C ASN A 111 5.72 -3.18 -0.25
N MET A 112 4.64 -3.91 -0.02
CA MET A 112 3.50 -3.41 0.74
C MET A 112 3.94 -3.08 2.19
N PRO A 113 3.39 -2.01 2.81
CA PRO A 113 3.63 -1.69 4.22
C PRO A 113 3.34 -2.87 5.15
N ALA A 114 4.16 -3.03 6.20
CA ALA A 114 4.06 -4.17 7.11
C ALA A 114 2.70 -4.26 7.80
N GLU A 115 2.10 -3.11 8.13
CA GLU A 115 0.78 -3.00 8.73
C GLU A 115 -0.30 -3.60 7.82
N LEU A 116 -0.25 -3.29 6.51
CA LEU A 116 -1.16 -3.86 5.52
C LEU A 116 -0.87 -5.33 5.26
N CYS A 117 0.40 -5.72 5.15
CA CYS A 117 0.82 -7.12 5.04
C CYS A 117 0.21 -7.97 6.16
N ASN A 118 0.28 -7.50 7.41
CA ASN A 118 -0.17 -8.23 8.57
C ASN A 118 -1.69 -8.47 8.62
N VAL A 119 -2.48 -7.65 7.94
CA VAL A 119 -3.94 -7.81 7.87
C VAL A 119 -4.40 -8.47 6.56
N ILE A 120 -3.67 -8.27 5.45
CA ILE A 120 -4.03 -8.83 4.15
C ILE A 120 -3.51 -10.26 3.98
N ALA A 121 -2.27 -10.56 4.37
CA ALA A 121 -1.68 -11.88 4.13
C ALA A 121 -2.48 -13.02 4.76
N PRO A 122 -2.94 -12.91 6.03
CA PRO A 122 -3.73 -13.99 6.63
C PRO A 122 -5.07 -14.22 5.92
N LEU A 123 -5.73 -13.15 5.45
CA LEU A 123 -6.96 -13.25 4.67
C LEU A 123 -6.71 -13.84 3.28
N PHE A 124 -5.60 -13.44 2.64
CA PHE A 124 -5.15 -13.94 1.34
C PHE A 124 -4.81 -15.44 1.40
N ASP A 125 -4.02 -15.85 2.39
CA ASP A 125 -3.60 -17.24 2.60
C ASP A 125 -4.80 -18.14 2.96
N ALA A 126 -5.85 -17.57 3.56
CA ALA A 126 -7.13 -18.25 3.80
C ALA A 126 -8.06 -18.32 2.57
N GLY A 127 -7.67 -17.70 1.44
CA GLY A 127 -8.47 -17.65 0.22
C GLY A 127 -9.67 -16.70 0.28
N LEU A 128 -9.67 -15.77 1.23
CA LEU A 128 -10.76 -14.80 1.44
C LEU A 128 -10.54 -13.50 0.67
N VAL A 129 -9.32 -13.21 0.22
CA VAL A 129 -9.00 -12.00 -0.56
C VAL A 129 -8.91 -12.33 -2.03
N GLU A 130 -9.67 -11.59 -2.83
CA GLU A 130 -9.55 -11.54 -4.28
C GLU A 130 -9.06 -10.14 -4.68
N ILE A 131 -7.86 -10.05 -5.26
CA ILE A 131 -7.34 -8.79 -5.81
C ILE A 131 -7.83 -8.66 -7.25
N SER A 132 -8.57 -7.60 -7.55
CA SER A 132 -9.16 -7.37 -8.88
C SER A 132 -8.34 -6.40 -9.74
N ASP A 133 -7.68 -5.42 -9.13
CA ASP A 133 -6.82 -4.47 -9.84
C ASP A 133 -5.70 -3.95 -8.93
N SER A 134 -4.56 -3.62 -9.53
CA SER A 134 -3.43 -3.03 -8.83
C SER A 134 -2.55 -2.23 -9.79
N LYS A 135 -2.37 -0.94 -9.49
CA LYS A 135 -1.70 0.01 -10.40
C LYS A 135 -1.02 1.15 -9.65
N VAL A 136 -0.09 1.82 -10.31
CA VAL A 136 0.54 3.04 -9.80
C VAL A 136 -0.51 4.14 -9.64
N SER A 137 -0.68 4.67 -8.44
CA SER A 137 -1.60 5.79 -8.15
C SER A 137 -0.91 7.13 -8.01
N PHE A 138 0.37 7.12 -7.63
CA PHE A 138 1.23 8.29 -7.62
C PHE A 138 2.70 7.84 -7.70
N VAL A 139 3.53 8.63 -8.37
CA VAL A 139 4.97 8.38 -8.45
C VAL A 139 5.73 9.70 -8.48
N GLU A 140 6.78 9.79 -7.65
CA GLU A 140 7.77 10.85 -7.67
C GLU A 140 9.16 10.20 -7.80
N PRO A 141 9.66 10.04 -9.04
CA PRO A 141 11.00 9.51 -9.31
C PRO A 141 12.09 10.29 -8.58
N ILE A 142 13.20 9.63 -8.23
CA ILE A 142 14.29 10.29 -7.50
C ILE A 142 14.86 11.48 -8.27
N SER A 143 14.90 11.39 -9.61
CA SER A 143 15.33 12.46 -10.50
C SER A 143 14.50 13.74 -10.41
N LYS A 144 13.25 13.63 -9.95
CA LYS A 144 12.32 14.76 -9.76
C LYS A 144 12.25 15.26 -8.32
N ARG A 145 12.94 14.60 -7.39
CA ARG A 145 12.98 14.99 -5.98
C ARG A 145 14.13 15.96 -5.70
N SER A 146 14.15 16.48 -4.48
CA SER A 146 15.29 17.24 -3.95
C SER A 146 16.60 16.47 -4.10
N ARG A 147 17.71 17.16 -4.34
CA ARG A 147 19.07 16.57 -4.36
C ARG A 147 19.48 15.83 -3.09
N TYR A 148 18.74 16.03 -2.00
CA TYR A 148 18.95 15.36 -0.71
C TYR A 148 18.07 14.13 -0.50
N ALA A 149 17.11 13.88 -1.39
CA ALA A 149 16.28 12.70 -1.35
C ALA A 149 17.15 11.45 -1.58
N LYS A 150 16.77 10.35 -0.93
CA LYS A 150 17.51 9.07 -0.98
C LYS A 150 16.73 7.94 -1.64
N GLN A 151 15.49 8.21 -2.05
CA GLN A 151 14.61 7.21 -2.64
C GLN A 151 13.49 7.88 -3.44
N ALA A 152 13.02 7.17 -4.47
CA ALA A 152 11.78 7.51 -5.15
C ALA A 152 10.56 7.27 -4.24
N ILE A 153 9.48 8.00 -4.49
CA ILE A 153 8.18 7.79 -3.85
C ILE A 153 7.28 7.08 -4.84
N LEU A 154 6.64 6.01 -4.40
CA LEU A 154 5.70 5.24 -5.19
C LEU A 154 4.48 4.93 -4.33
N PHE A 155 3.29 5.23 -4.84
CA PHE A 155 2.04 4.78 -4.25
C PHE A 155 1.33 3.83 -5.23
N VAL A 156 0.71 2.80 -4.65
CA VAL A 156 -0.07 1.80 -5.37
C VAL A 156 -1.54 1.96 -4.96
N GLU A 157 -2.44 1.92 -5.94
CA GLU A 157 -3.86 1.66 -5.72
C GLU A 157 -4.09 0.17 -5.86
N LEU A 158 -4.71 -0.43 -4.85
CA LEU A 158 -5.07 -1.84 -4.79
C LEU A 158 -6.58 -1.94 -4.60
N GLU A 159 -7.24 -2.63 -5.53
CA GLU A 159 -8.67 -2.91 -5.49
C GLU A 159 -8.89 -4.41 -5.34
N GLY A 160 -9.89 -4.78 -4.55
CA GLY A 160 -10.22 -6.18 -4.35
C GLY A 160 -11.47 -6.36 -3.52
N ARG A 161 -11.68 -7.60 -3.09
CA ARG A 161 -12.80 -8.00 -2.25
C ARG A 161 -12.36 -8.98 -1.19
N ILE A 162 -12.96 -8.90 0.00
CA ILE A 162 -12.91 -9.92 1.03
C ILE A 162 -14.25 -10.66 1.04
N GLY A 163 -14.24 -11.98 0.87
CA GLY A 163 -15.43 -12.83 0.77
C GLY A 163 -15.44 -14.01 1.73
#